data_AF-A0A2K0XPP2-F1
#
_entry.id   AF-A0A2K0XPP2-F1
#
_cell.length_a   1.000
_cell.length_b   1.000
_cell.length_c   1.000
_cell.angle_alpha   90.00
_cell.angle_beta   90.00
_cell.angle_gamma   90.00
#
_symmetry.space_group_name_H-M   'P 1'
#
loop_
_entity.id
_entity.type
_entity.pdbx_description
1 polymer ?
#
loop_
_entity_poly.entity_id
_entity_poly.type
_entity_poly.pdbx_seq_one_letter_code
_entity_poly.pdbx_strand_id
1 'polypeptide(L)'
;MRQVCTTKEESQELLKLGIDKHSADMYYPVYPTGNTFPEIRDSEEDGLQVDYPAWSLSALLQLVPTGTVFISKYKNPSVEFCNSQRECYIECKGISLFNCIFELVKRLLEDGTIK
;
A
#
# COMPACT_ATOMS: atom_id res chain seq x y z
N MET A 1 1.28 -16.80 6.60
CA MET A 1 1.67 -15.57 7.32
C MET A 1 0.66 -14.48 6.98
N ARG A 2 0.28 -13.61 7.92
CA ARG A 2 -0.48 -12.39 7.56
C ARG A 2 0.50 -11.40 6.95
N GLN A 3 0.16 -10.84 5.79
CA GLN A 3 0.97 -9.83 5.13
C GLN A 3 0.99 -8.54 5.97
N VAL A 4 2.18 -8.03 6.25
CA VAL A 4 2.40 -6.85 7.10
C VAL A 4 2.58 -5.59 6.25
N CYS A 5 3.26 -5.72 5.12
CA CYS A 5 3.53 -4.67 4.15
C CYS A 5 3.48 -5.22 2.72
N THR A 6 3.65 -4.33 1.74
CA THR A 6 3.75 -4.69 0.32
C THR A 6 4.92 -5.66 0.11
N THR A 7 4.77 -6.60 -0.82
CA THR A 7 5.91 -7.39 -1.33
C THR A 7 6.83 -6.51 -2.18
N LYS A 8 8.02 -7.02 -2.56
CA LYS A 8 8.91 -6.28 -3.46
C LYS A 8 8.24 -5.99 -4.80
N GLU A 9 7.48 -6.93 -5.34
CA GLU A 9 6.75 -6.81 -6.61
C GLU A 9 5.63 -5.75 -6.51
N GLU A 10 4.83 -5.79 -5.44
CA GLU A 10 3.77 -4.81 -5.18
C GLU A 10 4.36 -3.39 -5.01
N SER A 11 5.46 -3.28 -4.27
CA SER A 11 6.19 -2.01 -4.14
C SER A 11 6.75 -1.51 -5.48
N GLN A 12 7.27 -2.39 -6.34
CA GLN A 12 7.71 -2.01 -7.71
C GLN A 12 6.56 -1.46 -8.53
N GLU A 13 5.37 -2.01 -8.37
CA GLU A 13 4.18 -1.57 -9.06
C GLU A 13 3.74 -0.17 -8.61
N LEU A 14 3.68 0.08 -7.30
CA LEU A 14 3.35 1.42 -6.77
C LEU A 14 4.34 2.50 -7.23
N LEU A 15 5.64 2.19 -7.21
CA LEU A 15 6.67 3.10 -7.71
C LEU A 15 6.51 3.41 -9.20
N LYS A 16 6.17 2.41 -10.03
CA LYS A 16 5.89 2.61 -11.46
C LYS A 16 4.66 3.47 -11.71
N LEU A 17 3.67 3.39 -10.82
CA LEU A 17 2.47 4.21 -10.85
C LEU A 17 2.70 5.64 -10.33
N GLY A 18 3.91 5.96 -9.84
CA GLY A 18 4.32 7.31 -9.48
C GLY A 18 4.28 7.63 -7.98
N ILE A 19 3.94 6.67 -7.12
CA ILE A 19 3.95 6.87 -5.67
C ILE A 19 5.34 7.31 -5.21
N ASP A 20 5.38 8.38 -4.42
CA ASP A 20 6.60 8.84 -3.79
C ASP A 20 7.14 7.80 -2.81
N LYS A 21 8.38 7.36 -3.03
CA LYS A 21 9.11 6.46 -2.12
C LYS A 21 9.18 6.99 -0.68
N HIS A 22 9.11 8.32 -0.48
CA HIS A 22 9.18 8.90 0.85
C HIS A 22 7.92 8.63 1.69
N SER A 23 6.81 8.24 1.06
CA SER A 23 5.58 7.82 1.75
C SER A 23 5.65 6.41 2.37
N ALA A 24 6.71 5.65 2.08
CA ALA A 24 6.93 4.33 2.65
C ALA A 24 7.35 4.43 4.13
N ASP A 25 6.74 3.60 4.97
CA ASP A 25 7.00 3.47 6.41
C ASP A 25 7.83 2.23 6.77
N MET A 26 8.06 1.34 5.81
CA MET A 26 8.89 0.16 5.94
C MET A 26 9.88 0.06 4.76
N TYR A 27 10.86 -0.82 4.88
CA TYR A 27 11.77 -1.14 3.80
C TYR A 27 12.25 -2.59 3.85
N TYR A 28 12.60 -3.14 2.69
CA TYR A 28 13.39 -4.36 2.61
C TYR A 28 14.86 -3.99 2.53
N PRO A 29 15.68 -4.42 3.52
CA PRO A 29 17.10 -4.17 3.44
C PRO A 29 17.70 -4.93 2.26
N VAL A 30 18.68 -4.33 1.59
CA VAL A 30 19.41 -4.99 0.48
C VAL A 30 20.70 -5.59 1.03
N TYR A 31 20.56 -6.68 1.78
CA TYR A 31 21.71 -7.46 2.25
C TYR A 31 22.16 -8.51 1.20
N PRO A 32 23.47 -8.79 1.08
CA PRO A 32 24.00 -9.84 0.19
C PRO A 32 23.48 -11.25 0.51
N THR A 33 22.93 -11.46 1.70
CA THR A 33 22.57 -12.77 2.28
C THR A 33 21.14 -13.23 1.97
N GLY A 34 20.38 -12.48 1.16
CA GLY A 34 19.15 -12.95 0.51
C GLY A 34 17.89 -13.08 1.40
N ASN A 35 18.03 -13.26 2.70
CA ASN A 35 16.91 -13.33 3.64
C ASN A 35 16.66 -11.96 4.26
N THR A 36 15.64 -11.27 3.76
CA THR A 36 15.34 -9.89 4.19
C THR A 36 13.88 -9.81 4.62
N PHE A 37 13.69 -9.66 5.94
CA PHE A 37 12.40 -9.30 6.51
C PHE A 37 12.22 -7.78 6.38
N PRO A 38 11.00 -7.28 6.19
CA PRO A 38 10.77 -5.85 6.14
C PRO A 38 11.02 -5.23 7.52
N GLU A 39 11.77 -4.13 7.54
CA GLU A 39 12.14 -3.35 8.73
C GLU A 39 11.40 -2.00 8.74
N ILE A 40 11.18 -1.43 9.92
CA ILE A 40 10.56 -0.12 10.07
C ILE A 40 11.58 0.94 9.70
N ARG A 41 11.14 1.98 8.99
CA ARG A 41 11.99 3.10 8.62
C ARG A 41 12.36 3.96 9.84
N ASP A 42 13.56 3.74 10.38
CA ASP A 42 14.09 4.50 11.51
C ASP A 42 14.85 5.76 11.04
N SER A 43 14.11 6.86 10.84
CA SER A 43 14.59 8.24 10.63
C SER A 43 15.41 8.55 9.34
N GLU A 44 15.56 9.85 9.04
CA GLU A 44 16.08 10.38 7.76
C GLU A 44 17.62 10.29 7.60
N GLU A 45 18.35 9.80 8.61
CA GLU A 45 19.80 9.96 8.70
C GLU A 45 20.67 8.76 8.28
N ASP A 46 20.11 7.57 8.05
CA ASP A 46 20.90 6.42 7.55
C ASP A 46 21.11 6.51 6.03
N GLY A 47 21.90 7.51 5.62
CA GLY A 47 22.22 7.86 4.24
C GLY A 47 23.05 6.85 3.45
N LEU A 48 23.05 5.56 3.80
CA LEU A 48 23.92 4.56 3.17
C LEU A 48 23.32 3.16 2.94
N GLN A 49 22.05 2.90 3.29
CA GLN A 49 21.43 1.64 2.89
C GLN A 49 20.60 1.83 1.61
N VAL A 50 20.90 1.00 0.60
CA VAL A 50 20.17 0.92 -0.67
C VAL A 50 18.84 0.21 -0.40
N ASP A 51 18.00 0.82 0.42
CA ASP A 51 16.78 0.18 0.93
C ASP A 51 15.66 0.22 -0.08
N TYR A 52 14.92 -0.89 -0.16
CA TYR A 52 13.80 -1.02 -1.08
C TYR A 52 12.49 -0.68 -0.36
N PRO A 53 11.73 0.36 -0.76
CA PRO A 53 10.60 0.85 0.02
C PRO A 53 9.46 -0.18 0.09
N ALA A 54 8.77 -0.20 1.23
CA ALA A 54 7.58 -1.01 1.47
C ALA A 54 6.54 -0.21 2.26
N TRP A 55 5.27 -0.45 1.97
CA TRP A 55 4.14 0.21 2.63
C TRP A 55 3.41 -0.79 3.50
N SER A 56 3.28 -0.48 4.78
CA SER A 56 2.33 -1.18 5.64
C SER A 56 0.90 -0.89 5.20
N LEU A 57 -0.06 -1.66 5.73
CA LEU A 57 -1.49 -1.39 5.50
C LEU A 57 -1.87 0.04 5.91
N SER A 58 -1.27 0.54 6.98
CA SER A 58 -1.53 1.89 7.49
C SER A 58 -1.02 2.95 6.52
N ALA A 59 0.18 2.76 5.96
CA ALA A 59 0.73 3.69 4.96
C ALA A 59 -0.09 3.68 3.67
N LEU A 60 -0.53 2.50 3.20
CA LEU A 60 -1.45 2.42 2.04
C LEU A 60 -2.76 3.16 2.29
N LEU A 61 -3.34 3.06 3.49
CA LEU A 61 -4.55 3.80 3.86
C LEU A 61 -4.34 5.32 3.88
N GLN A 62 -3.14 5.80 4.18
CA GLN A 62 -2.81 7.23 4.13
C GLN A 62 -2.73 7.77 2.70
N LEU A 63 -2.46 6.91 1.72
CA LEU A 63 -2.48 7.29 0.30
C LEU A 63 -3.90 7.46 -0.25
N VAL A 64 -4.90 6.82 0.38
CA VAL A 64 -6.29 6.93 -0.05
C VAL A 64 -6.80 8.35 0.28
N PRO A 65 -7.48 9.06 -0.65
CA PRO A 65 -7.99 10.39 -0.38
C PRO A 65 -8.94 10.40 0.80
N THR A 66 -9.13 11.58 1.37
CA THR A 66 -10.14 11.81 2.40
C THR A 66 -11.53 11.56 1.81
N GLY A 67 -12.08 10.39 2.12
CA GLY A 67 -13.36 9.87 1.62
C GLY A 67 -13.84 8.76 2.56
N THR A 68 -14.97 8.13 2.24
CA THR A 68 -15.45 7.01 3.08
C THR A 68 -15.02 5.70 2.47
N VAL A 69 -14.05 5.03 3.12
CA VAL A 69 -13.69 3.64 2.83
C VAL A 69 -14.60 2.73 3.63
N PHE A 70 -15.41 1.91 2.95
CA PHE A 70 -16.23 0.89 3.60
C PHE A 70 -15.55 -0.47 3.49
N ILE A 71 -15.39 -1.14 4.63
CA ILE A 71 -14.75 -2.44 4.72
C ILE A 71 -15.82 -3.48 5.10
N SER A 72 -16.09 -4.39 4.19
CA SER A 72 -16.99 -5.52 4.42
C SER A 72 -16.17 -6.80 4.58
N LYS A 73 -16.46 -7.56 5.64
CA LYS A 73 -15.80 -8.85 5.95
C LYS A 73 -16.82 -9.97 6.01
N TYR A 74 -17.56 -10.19 4.92
CA TYR A 74 -18.23 -11.48 4.72
C TYR A 74 -17.23 -12.49 4.12
N LYS A 75 -17.66 -13.68 3.68
CA LYS A 75 -16.77 -14.81 3.28
C LYS A 75 -15.46 -14.43 2.56
N ASN A 76 -15.46 -13.37 1.75
CA ASN A 76 -14.27 -12.67 1.27
C ASN A 76 -14.32 -11.17 1.66
N PRO A 77 -13.18 -10.55 2.04
CA PRO A 77 -13.12 -9.11 2.23
C PRO A 77 -13.45 -8.35 0.94
N SER A 78 -14.20 -7.27 1.09
CA SER A 78 -14.44 -6.26 0.05
C SER A 78 -14.17 -4.87 0.63
N VAL A 79 -13.58 -4.01 -0.18
CA VAL A 79 -13.40 -2.60 0.13
C VAL A 79 -14.09 -1.77 -0.95
N GLU A 80 -14.93 -0.85 -0.52
CA GLU A 80 -15.57 0.13 -1.37
C GLU A 80 -15.04 1.52 -1.06
N PHE A 81 -14.67 2.27 -2.10
CA PHE A 81 -14.34 3.68 -1.97
C PHE A 81 -15.48 4.53 -2.50
N CYS A 82 -15.93 5.44 -1.64
CA CYS A 82 -17.03 6.35 -1.94
C CYS A 82 -16.57 7.79 -1.74
N ASN A 83 -17.07 8.68 -2.59
CA ASN A 83 -16.81 10.11 -2.47
C ASN A 83 -17.50 10.69 -1.22
N SER A 84 -17.30 11.98 -0.96
CA SER A 84 -17.93 12.69 0.18
C SER A 84 -19.47 12.67 0.16
N GLN A 85 -20.08 12.43 -1.01
CA GLN A 85 -21.53 12.31 -1.21
C GLN A 85 -22.05 10.87 -1.03
N ARG A 86 -21.18 9.94 -0.63
CA ARG A 86 -21.45 8.49 -0.47
C ARG A 86 -21.79 7.76 -1.77
N GLU A 87 -21.38 8.32 -2.90
CA GLU A 87 -21.43 7.59 -4.17
C GLU A 87 -20.19 6.71 -4.27
N CYS A 88 -20.40 5.40 -4.32
CA CYS A 88 -19.34 4.40 -4.38
C CYS A 88 -19.05 4.06 -5.83
N TYR A 89 -17.79 4.19 -6.22
CA TYR A 89 -17.38 4.04 -7.63
C TYR A 89 -16.25 3.03 -7.83
N ILE A 90 -15.57 2.60 -6.76
CA ILE A 90 -14.59 1.51 -6.81
C ILE A 90 -14.96 0.46 -5.76
N GLU A 91 -15.13 -0.78 -6.21
CA GLU A 91 -15.20 -1.96 -5.36
C GLU A 91 -14.00 -2.88 -5.65
N CYS A 92 -13.26 -3.23 -4.59
CA CYS A 92 -12.12 -4.13 -4.60
C CYS A 92 -12.40 -5.35 -3.72
N LYS A 93 -12.53 -6.52 -4.34
CA LYS A 93 -12.73 -7.81 -3.67
C LYS A 93 -11.41 -8.59 -3.68
N GLY A 94 -11.06 -9.23 -2.57
CA GLY A 94 -9.78 -9.92 -2.46
C GLY A 94 -9.78 -11.05 -1.45
N ILE A 95 -8.63 -11.71 -1.31
CA ILE A 95 -8.42 -12.80 -0.36
C ILE A 95 -8.14 -12.24 1.04
N SER A 96 -7.54 -11.05 1.12
CA SER A 96 -7.22 -10.35 2.36
C SER A 96 -7.60 -8.88 2.27
N LEU A 97 -7.77 -8.23 3.43
CA LEU A 97 -7.97 -6.77 3.50
C LEU A 97 -6.79 -6.03 2.86
N PHE A 98 -5.57 -6.55 3.01
CA PHE A 98 -4.38 -5.96 2.42
C PHE A 98 -4.48 -5.92 0.90
N ASN A 99 -4.83 -7.05 0.25
CA ASN A 99 -5.04 -7.06 -1.21
C ASN A 99 -6.14 -6.09 -1.64
N CYS A 100 -7.24 -5.99 -0.89
CA CYS A 100 -8.33 -5.08 -1.27
C CYS A 100 -7.88 -3.61 -1.23
N ILE A 101 -7.11 -3.23 -0.21
CA ILE A 101 -6.58 -1.87 -0.08
C ILE A 101 -5.48 -1.58 -1.11
N PHE A 102 -4.59 -2.54 -1.36
CA PHE A 102 -3.57 -2.42 -2.40
C PHE A 102 -4.21 -2.19 -3.78
N GLU A 103 -5.19 -3.03 -4.15
CA GLU A 103 -5.94 -2.89 -5.40
C GLU A 103 -6.71 -1.57 -5.48
N LEU A 104 -7.27 -1.10 -4.35
CA LEU A 104 -7.91 0.21 -4.30
C LEU A 104 -6.92 1.34 -4.60
N VAL A 105 -5.77 1.37 -3.91
CA VAL A 105 -4.72 2.39 -4.12
C VAL A 105 -4.26 2.37 -5.58
N LYS A 106 -4.00 1.18 -6.13
CA LYS A 106 -3.63 1.01 -7.54
C LYS A 106 -4.68 1.61 -8.49
N ARG A 107 -5.97 1.28 -8.32
CA ARG A 107 -7.03 1.84 -9.16
C ARG A 107 -7.17 3.35 -9.03
N LEU A 108 -6.99 3.89 -7.83
CA LEU A 108 -7.02 5.34 -7.60
C LEU A 108 -5.84 6.06 -8.28
N LEU A 109 -4.67 5.41 -8.36
CA LEU A 109 -3.52 5.91 -9.12
C LEU A 109 -3.76 5.85 -10.63
N GLU A 110 -4.28 4.72 -11.13
CA GLU A 110 -4.60 4.53 -12.55
C GLU A 110 -5.66 5.52 -13.06
N ASP A 111 -6.65 5.83 -12.23
CA ASP A 111 -7.70 6.84 -12.49
C ASP A 111 -7.20 8.29 -12.29
N GLY A 112 -6.00 8.48 -11.73
CA GLY A 112 -5.41 9.79 -11.45
C GLY A 112 -6.07 10.55 -10.28
N THR A 113 -6.87 9.85 -9.47
CA THR A 113 -7.48 10.38 -8.25
C THR A 113 -6.43 10.68 -7.17
N ILE A 114 -5.33 9.91 -7.12
CA ILE A 114 -4.16 10.16 -6.28
C ILE A 114 -2.87 10.16 -7.11
N LYS A 115 -1.80 10.76 -6.56
CA LYS A 115 -0.49 10.92 -7.19
C LYS A 115 0.62 10.67 -6.17
#